data_AF-A0ABD4UEI2-F1
#
_entry.id   AF-A0ABD4UEI2-F1
#
_cell.length_a   1.000
_cell.length_b   1.000
_cell.length_c   1.000
_cell.angle_alpha   90.00
_cell.angle_beta   90.00
_cell.angle_gamma   90.00
#
_symmetry.space_group_name_H-M   'P 1'
#
loop_
_entity.id
_entity.type
_entity.pdbx_description
1 polymer ?
#
loop_
_entity_poly.entity_id
_entity_poly.type
_entity_poly.pdbx_seq_one_letter_code
_entity_poly.pdbx_strand_id
1 'polypeptide(L)'
;MDKILSFNSFDRPPAGRGRHGLSLRRRKLGQRGSMLIDTALALTVATIALTGQMAQTSEVVDESIAKATGQWAVEYQGGLNGYYSTNGQAIMANQGVAGVANPYAPTIPELINLGYLPQGFGTKAPNGQVFTSNVAQVCPGGNCTLAGYVYSSTPYKDGTGAVRNDLAGIAMQAAGADAGMTPPGQAGQLVGTGNGWQTPMAGVQVGTLAMRVGSYSATDAILSQFYMLNGSRALTGAMNANGQNINNAASVYTQHVGVNEGGAGAGIIGLAKQALYGDSSNIVLQSSGTVYTRSANWTRAADFQAQNIYAWQGGVTADGNVTLNTSGAQITDPGRLHVNAGENLYLQPWSGGSTIVGGGGGSGNLQVTGTTWMYGPTVNQGYTYLNGGGVVNSSLSMAATAWSGWGCSGTGITTDPNGDLLSCKSGVWQQVGSSGTNNYVSMDIGNGGWFGIPGNTKRVDGWVFVQWTGSNAGVAQFIVRDAAGNIQNYFYAGDNGWNDGGSGSQWWLPVSIPVASNSASIQMVQINGSNTLTWHVASYTQ
;
A
#
# COMPACT_ATOMS: atom_id res chain seq x y z
N MET A 1 -47.05 -33.55 -11.10
CA MET A 1 -47.46 -34.94 -11.41
C MET A 1 -48.82 -34.86 -12.08
N ASP A 2 -48.84 -34.77 -13.41
CA ASP A 2 -50.06 -34.92 -14.19
C ASP A 2 -50.16 -36.37 -14.65
N LYS A 3 -51.18 -37.09 -14.19
CA LYS A 3 -51.83 -38.14 -14.95
C LYS A 3 -53.24 -38.38 -14.43
N ILE A 4 -54.15 -37.88 -15.26
CA ILE A 4 -55.59 -38.07 -15.36
C ILE A 4 -55.96 -39.57 -15.30
N LEU A 5 -57.00 -39.91 -14.53
CA LEU A 5 -57.80 -41.12 -14.74
C LEU A 5 -59.25 -40.68 -15.01
N SER A 6 -59.67 -40.81 -16.27
CA SER A 6 -61.06 -40.67 -16.69
C SER A 6 -61.76 -42.02 -16.66
N PHE A 7 -62.96 -42.07 -16.06
CA PHE A 7 -63.91 -43.16 -16.21
C PHE A 7 -64.92 -42.83 -17.34
N ASN A 8 -64.92 -43.64 -18.39
CA ASN A 8 -66.01 -43.92 -19.32
C ASN A 8 -65.90 -45.45 -19.55
N SER A 9 -66.92 -46.29 -19.56
CA SER A 9 -68.21 -46.16 -20.23
C SER A 9 -69.16 -47.28 -19.76
N PHE A 10 -70.45 -46.95 -19.65
CA PHE A 10 -71.57 -47.88 -19.74
C PHE A 10 -71.63 -48.50 -21.15
N ASP A 11 -71.89 -49.82 -21.26
CA ASP A 11 -73.02 -50.33 -22.06
C ASP A 11 -73.25 -51.86 -21.90
N ARG A 12 -74.54 -52.23 -21.88
CA ARG A 12 -75.17 -53.59 -21.91
C ARG A 12 -75.03 -54.22 -23.34
N PRO A 13 -75.48 -55.45 -23.73
CA PRO A 13 -76.74 -56.16 -23.37
C PRO A 13 -76.70 -57.74 -23.51
N PRO A 14 -77.74 -58.51 -23.94
CA PRO A 14 -78.52 -59.40 -23.05
C PRO A 14 -78.62 -60.91 -23.46
N ALA A 15 -79.30 -61.68 -22.59
CA ALA A 15 -80.17 -62.85 -22.85
C ALA A 15 -79.64 -64.18 -23.45
N GLY A 16 -79.89 -65.28 -22.73
CA GLY A 16 -80.61 -66.44 -23.29
C GLY A 16 -80.12 -67.87 -22.94
N ARG A 17 -81.12 -68.78 -22.90
CA ARG A 17 -81.12 -70.27 -22.77
C ARG A 17 -81.09 -70.80 -21.33
N GLY A 18 -81.91 -71.77 -20.91
CA GLY A 18 -82.91 -72.60 -21.59
C GLY A 18 -83.05 -73.96 -20.88
N ARG A 19 -84.23 -74.18 -20.27
CA ARG A 19 -84.98 -75.43 -19.96
C ARG A 19 -84.30 -76.76 -19.57
N HIS A 20 -84.93 -77.39 -18.57
CA HIS A 20 -85.30 -78.81 -18.32
C HIS A 20 -85.02 -79.12 -16.83
N GLY A 21 -85.92 -79.63 -15.98
CA GLY A 21 -87.10 -80.46 -16.15
C GLY A 21 -86.93 -81.68 -15.21
N LEU A 22 -87.94 -81.96 -14.38
CA LEU A 22 -88.11 -83.12 -13.46
C LEU A 22 -87.39 -83.01 -12.10
N SER A 23 -87.91 -83.50 -10.97
CA SER A 23 -89.25 -83.88 -10.50
C SER A 23 -89.08 -84.27 -9.03
N LEU A 24 -90.14 -84.14 -8.22
CA LEU A 24 -90.38 -84.82 -6.94
C LEU A 24 -89.45 -84.39 -5.78
N ARG A 25 -89.92 -84.14 -4.56
CA ARG A 25 -91.00 -84.78 -3.80
C ARG A 25 -91.46 -83.81 -2.71
N ARG A 26 -92.76 -83.52 -2.65
CA ARG A 26 -93.39 -82.95 -1.44
C ARG A 26 -93.23 -83.96 -0.29
N ARG A 27 -92.56 -83.56 0.79
CA ARG A 27 -92.91 -84.00 2.14
C ARG A 27 -93.70 -82.87 2.79
N LYS A 28 -95.01 -83.08 2.91
CA LYS A 28 -95.88 -82.35 3.84
C LYS A 28 -95.98 -83.20 5.10
N LEU A 29 -95.54 -82.64 6.23
CA LEU A 29 -95.82 -83.03 7.61
C LEU A 29 -95.05 -82.00 8.46
N GLY A 30 -95.63 -81.12 9.25
CA GLY A 30 -97.01 -80.71 9.46
C GLY A 30 -96.92 -79.33 10.13
N GLN A 31 -97.70 -78.37 9.66
CA GLN A 31 -97.85 -77.09 10.35
C GLN A 31 -98.49 -77.32 11.71
N ARG A 32 -97.80 -76.94 12.78
CA ARG A 32 -98.42 -76.30 13.95
C ARG A 32 -97.49 -75.22 14.47
N GLY A 33 -97.94 -73.97 14.35
CA GLY A 33 -97.53 -72.83 15.18
C GLY A 33 -96.16 -72.22 14.91
N SER A 34 -96.09 -71.27 13.98
CA SER A 34 -95.21 -70.06 13.97
C SER A 34 -94.92 -69.64 12.52
N MET A 35 -95.92 -69.17 11.77
CA MET A 35 -95.68 -68.47 10.50
C MET A 35 -95.75 -66.96 10.67
N LEU A 36 -96.54 -66.49 11.64
CA LEU A 36 -96.65 -65.08 12.02
C LEU A 36 -95.46 -64.61 12.88
N ILE A 37 -94.94 -65.45 13.79
CA ILE A 37 -93.84 -65.06 14.67
C ILE A 37 -92.51 -64.96 13.91
N ASP A 38 -92.18 -65.92 13.04
CA ASP A 38 -90.92 -65.86 12.27
C ASP A 38 -90.91 -64.76 11.21
N THR A 39 -92.05 -64.47 10.58
CA THR A 39 -92.17 -63.34 9.65
C THR A 39 -92.19 -61.99 10.37
N ALA A 40 -92.85 -61.90 11.54
CA ALA A 40 -92.81 -60.70 12.37
C ALA A 40 -91.42 -60.43 12.95
N LEU A 41 -90.68 -61.48 13.35
CA LEU A 41 -89.29 -61.38 13.82
C LEU A 41 -88.35 -60.98 12.68
N ALA A 42 -88.49 -61.58 11.51
CA ALA A 42 -87.69 -61.21 10.34
C ALA A 42 -87.97 -59.76 9.90
N LEU A 43 -89.23 -59.31 9.95
CA LEU A 43 -89.59 -57.92 9.66
C LEU A 43 -89.06 -56.96 10.74
N THR A 44 -89.13 -57.33 12.02
CA THR A 44 -88.55 -56.51 13.10
C THR A 44 -87.04 -56.43 13.00
N VAL A 45 -86.35 -57.54 12.74
CA VAL A 45 -84.89 -57.54 12.53
C VAL A 45 -84.51 -56.75 11.27
N ALA A 46 -85.29 -56.85 10.19
CA ALA A 46 -85.08 -56.04 8.99
C ALA A 46 -85.35 -54.55 9.24
N THR A 47 -86.37 -54.18 10.01
CA THR A 47 -86.60 -52.79 10.41
C THR A 47 -85.53 -52.29 11.35
N ILE A 48 -85.04 -53.11 12.29
CA ILE A 48 -83.92 -52.77 13.19
C ILE A 48 -82.63 -52.59 12.38
N ALA A 49 -82.39 -53.44 11.38
CA ALA A 49 -81.25 -53.34 10.47
C ALA A 49 -81.35 -52.13 9.54
N LEU A 50 -82.54 -51.81 9.03
CA LEU A 50 -82.79 -50.62 8.21
C LEU A 50 -82.72 -49.33 9.03
N THR A 51 -83.26 -49.31 10.25
CA THR A 51 -83.06 -48.19 11.19
C THR A 51 -81.59 -48.07 11.59
N GLY A 52 -80.86 -49.18 11.69
CA GLY A 52 -79.41 -49.20 11.93
C GLY A 52 -78.61 -48.64 10.76
N GLN A 53 -78.97 -48.98 9.51
CA GLN A 53 -78.36 -48.42 8.30
C GLN A 53 -78.72 -46.95 8.09
N MET A 54 -79.94 -46.53 8.43
CA MET A 54 -80.36 -45.12 8.42
C MET A 54 -79.67 -44.32 9.53
N ALA A 55 -79.49 -44.89 10.73
CA ALA A 55 -78.74 -44.25 11.81
C ALA A 55 -77.25 -44.11 11.46
N GLN A 56 -76.63 -45.14 10.87
CA GLN A 56 -75.23 -45.08 10.42
C GLN A 56 -75.03 -44.10 9.26
N THR A 57 -75.99 -43.99 8.34
CA THR A 57 -75.90 -42.99 7.25
C THR A 57 -76.10 -41.56 7.76
N SER A 58 -76.96 -41.32 8.75
CA SER A 58 -77.05 -40.00 9.39
C SER A 58 -75.77 -39.62 10.14
N GLU A 59 -75.15 -40.56 10.84
CA GLU A 59 -73.89 -40.34 11.57
C GLU A 59 -72.74 -40.00 10.63
N VAL A 60 -72.62 -40.72 9.50
CA VAL A 60 -71.61 -40.43 8.46
C VAL A 60 -71.83 -39.05 7.82
N VAL A 61 -73.08 -38.63 7.62
CA VAL A 61 -73.40 -37.29 7.09
C VAL A 61 -73.02 -36.21 8.11
N ASP A 62 -73.37 -36.39 9.38
CA ASP A 62 -73.01 -35.46 10.46
C ASP A 62 -71.49 -35.34 10.62
N GLU A 63 -70.76 -36.46 10.56
CA GLU A 63 -69.30 -36.45 10.54
C GLU A 63 -68.73 -35.75 9.31
N SER A 64 -69.34 -35.93 8.13
CA SER A 64 -68.89 -35.28 6.91
C SER A 64 -69.09 -33.77 6.99
N ILE A 65 -70.21 -33.31 7.57
CA ILE A 65 -70.47 -31.89 7.82
C ILE A 65 -69.48 -31.34 8.86
N ALA A 66 -69.14 -32.12 9.89
CA ALA A 66 -68.14 -31.74 10.88
C ALA A 66 -66.74 -31.58 10.25
N LYS A 67 -66.32 -32.54 9.41
CA LYS A 67 -65.06 -32.46 8.67
C LYS A 67 -65.03 -31.25 7.73
N ALA A 68 -66.12 -31.02 6.99
CA ALA A 68 -66.26 -29.85 6.12
C ALA A 68 -66.24 -28.54 6.90
N THR A 69 -66.82 -28.51 8.12
CA THR A 69 -66.76 -27.36 9.03
C THR A 69 -65.34 -27.09 9.49
N GLY A 70 -64.57 -28.12 9.84
CA GLY A 70 -63.15 -27.99 10.16
C GLY A 70 -62.31 -27.46 8.98
N GLN A 71 -62.54 -27.99 7.78
CA GLN A 71 -61.84 -27.53 6.56
C GLN A 71 -62.18 -26.07 6.21
N TRP A 72 -63.47 -25.71 6.27
CA TRP A 72 -63.91 -24.33 6.10
C TRP A 72 -63.24 -23.39 7.10
N ALA A 73 -63.09 -23.84 8.35
CA ALA A 73 -62.46 -23.06 9.40
C ALA A 73 -60.97 -22.81 9.05
N VAL A 74 -60.24 -23.81 8.57
CA VAL A 74 -58.83 -23.65 8.13
C VAL A 74 -58.69 -22.64 7.01
N GLU A 75 -59.59 -22.65 6.03
CA GLU A 75 -59.58 -21.66 4.95
C GLU A 75 -59.81 -20.24 5.49
N TYR A 76 -60.75 -20.08 6.43
CA TYR A 76 -60.99 -18.79 7.08
C TYR A 76 -59.78 -18.31 7.90
N GLN A 77 -59.15 -19.22 8.66
CA GLN A 77 -57.92 -18.96 9.40
C GLN A 77 -56.77 -18.56 8.46
N GLY A 78 -56.63 -19.24 7.33
CA GLY A 78 -55.63 -18.93 6.30
C GLY A 78 -55.82 -17.54 5.72
N GLY A 79 -57.06 -17.15 5.40
CA GLY A 79 -57.38 -15.80 4.93
C GLY A 79 -57.06 -14.72 5.97
N LEU A 80 -57.41 -14.95 7.24
CA LEU A 80 -57.06 -14.05 8.34
C LEU A 80 -55.54 -13.92 8.54
N ASN A 81 -54.82 -15.04 8.53
CA ASN A 81 -53.36 -15.03 8.66
C ASN A 81 -52.69 -14.34 7.46
N GLY A 82 -53.21 -14.50 6.24
CA GLY A 82 -52.75 -13.77 5.05
C GLY A 82 -52.97 -12.26 5.19
N TYR A 83 -54.14 -11.87 5.69
CA TYR A 83 -54.48 -10.47 5.97
C TYR A 83 -53.53 -9.85 7.02
N TYR A 84 -53.32 -10.52 8.15
CA TYR A 84 -52.44 -10.03 9.22
C TYR A 84 -50.96 -10.08 8.85
N SER A 85 -50.54 -11.04 8.04
CA SER A 85 -49.17 -11.09 7.50
C SER A 85 -48.89 -9.86 6.62
N THR A 86 -49.87 -9.44 5.81
CA THR A 86 -49.70 -8.31 4.89
C THR A 86 -49.85 -6.96 5.60
N ASN A 87 -50.87 -6.81 6.45
CA ASN A 87 -51.27 -5.52 7.02
C ASN A 87 -50.84 -5.34 8.48
N GLY A 88 -50.23 -6.35 9.11
CA GLY A 88 -49.97 -6.37 10.54
C GLY A 88 -49.15 -5.19 11.05
N GLN A 89 -48.14 -4.73 10.30
CA GLN A 89 -47.34 -3.56 10.67
C GLN A 89 -48.18 -2.28 10.70
N ALA A 90 -49.05 -2.07 9.70
CA ALA A 90 -49.94 -0.91 9.65
C ALA A 90 -50.94 -0.93 10.82
N ILE A 91 -51.53 -2.09 11.11
CA ILE A 91 -52.47 -2.29 12.20
C ILE A 91 -51.81 -1.99 13.56
N MET A 92 -50.61 -2.50 13.79
CA MET A 92 -49.85 -2.26 15.03
C MET A 92 -49.37 -0.82 15.17
N ALA A 93 -49.26 -0.08 14.06
CA ALA A 93 -49.02 1.36 14.03
C ALA A 93 -50.31 2.19 14.18
N ASN A 94 -51.45 1.56 14.51
CA ASN A 94 -52.78 2.17 14.57
C ASN A 94 -53.22 2.84 13.25
N GLN A 95 -52.76 2.33 12.11
CA GLN A 95 -53.22 2.76 10.80
C GLN A 95 -54.41 1.90 10.35
N GLY A 96 -55.42 2.55 9.77
CA GLY A 96 -56.54 1.85 9.15
C GLY A 96 -56.10 1.08 7.91
N VAL A 97 -56.75 -0.05 7.64
CA VAL A 97 -56.56 -0.81 6.40
C VAL A 97 -57.71 -0.47 5.46
N ALA A 98 -57.39 0.00 4.25
CA ALA A 98 -58.41 0.39 3.28
C ALA A 98 -59.33 -0.79 2.95
N GLY A 99 -60.64 -0.57 3.00
CA GLY A 99 -61.64 -1.62 2.75
C GLY A 99 -61.96 -2.51 3.95
N VAL A 100 -61.44 -2.21 5.15
CA VAL A 100 -61.78 -2.91 6.40
C VAL A 100 -62.24 -1.92 7.46
N ALA A 101 -63.44 -2.14 8.02
CA ALA A 101 -64.02 -1.29 9.05
C ALA A 101 -63.32 -1.43 10.42
N ASN A 102 -62.99 -2.65 10.82
CA ASN A 102 -62.21 -2.92 12.05
C ASN A 102 -60.98 -3.78 11.71
N PRO A 103 -59.77 -3.21 11.73
CA PRO A 103 -58.56 -3.96 11.37
C PRO A 103 -58.22 -5.15 12.27
N TYR A 104 -58.74 -5.18 13.51
CA TYR A 104 -58.56 -6.29 14.46
C TYR A 104 -59.66 -7.36 14.37
N ALA A 105 -60.72 -7.11 13.60
CA ALA A 105 -61.79 -8.05 13.36
C ALA A 105 -62.39 -7.88 11.95
N PRO A 106 -61.63 -8.22 10.89
CA PRO A 106 -62.12 -8.13 9.52
C PRO A 106 -63.24 -9.15 9.28
N THR A 107 -64.28 -8.73 8.58
CA THR A 107 -65.41 -9.57 8.19
C THR A 107 -65.08 -10.43 6.97
N ILE A 108 -65.78 -11.55 6.80
CA ILE A 108 -65.61 -12.44 5.63
C ILE A 108 -65.79 -11.68 4.30
N PRO A 109 -66.81 -10.82 4.09
CA PRO A 109 -66.95 -10.04 2.87
C PRO A 109 -65.76 -9.11 2.60
N GLU A 110 -65.20 -8.49 3.63
CA GLU A 110 -64.01 -7.63 3.49
C GLU A 110 -62.79 -8.45 3.05
N LEU A 111 -62.58 -9.63 3.62
CA LEU A 111 -61.49 -10.53 3.23
C LEU A 111 -61.64 -11.06 1.81
N ILE A 112 -62.86 -11.32 1.33
CA ILE A 112 -63.14 -11.69 -0.06
C ILE A 112 -62.82 -10.53 -1.00
N ASN A 113 -63.25 -9.31 -0.67
CA ASN A 113 -63.00 -8.12 -1.48
C ASN A 113 -61.50 -7.78 -1.59
N LEU A 114 -60.73 -8.07 -0.55
CA LEU A 114 -59.28 -7.90 -0.52
C LEU A 114 -58.51 -9.08 -1.13
N GLY A 115 -59.20 -10.16 -1.53
CA GLY A 115 -58.58 -11.33 -2.15
C GLY A 115 -57.88 -12.29 -1.19
N TYR A 116 -58.11 -12.17 0.12
CA TYR A 116 -57.60 -13.11 1.13
C TYR A 116 -58.47 -14.38 1.26
N LEU A 117 -59.71 -14.33 0.77
CA LEU A 117 -60.61 -15.48 0.66
C LEU A 117 -61.15 -15.61 -0.78
N PRO A 118 -61.46 -16.82 -1.25
CA PRO A 118 -61.97 -17.03 -2.60
C PRO A 118 -63.36 -16.40 -2.79
N GLN A 119 -63.64 -15.98 -4.02
CA GLN A 119 -64.98 -15.52 -4.41
C GLN A 119 -66.00 -16.65 -4.19
N GLY A 120 -67.09 -16.35 -3.49
CA GLY A 120 -68.11 -17.34 -3.13
C GLY A 120 -67.87 -18.08 -1.79
N PHE A 121 -66.84 -17.72 -1.03
CA PHE A 121 -66.66 -18.27 0.32
C PHE A 121 -67.86 -17.93 1.22
N GLY A 122 -68.48 -18.96 1.80
CA GLY A 122 -69.71 -18.81 2.60
C GLY A 122 -69.47 -18.01 3.88
N THR A 123 -70.41 -17.14 4.25
CA THR A 123 -70.37 -16.38 5.52
C THR A 123 -70.72 -17.22 6.75
N LYS A 124 -71.10 -18.49 6.55
CA LYS A 124 -71.40 -19.49 7.56
C LYS A 124 -70.66 -20.77 7.23
N ALA A 125 -70.23 -21.49 8.24
CA ALA A 125 -69.70 -22.83 8.08
C ALA A 125 -70.78 -23.80 7.57
N PRO A 126 -70.41 -24.96 6.99
CA PRO A 126 -71.33 -25.99 6.51
C PRO A 126 -72.39 -26.44 7.53
N ASN A 127 -72.07 -26.43 8.83
CA ASN A 127 -73.02 -26.72 9.91
C ASN A 127 -73.90 -25.51 10.33
N GLY A 128 -73.79 -24.38 9.64
CA GLY A 128 -74.55 -23.16 9.89
C GLY A 128 -73.96 -22.21 10.94
N GLN A 129 -72.83 -22.55 11.56
CA GLN A 129 -72.18 -21.69 12.56
C GLN A 129 -71.60 -20.43 11.91
N VAL A 130 -71.67 -19.31 12.66
CA VAL A 130 -70.96 -18.07 12.33
C VAL A 130 -69.70 -18.00 13.16
N PHE A 131 -68.60 -17.57 12.56
CA PHE A 131 -67.33 -17.38 13.24
C PHE A 131 -67.02 -15.89 13.39
N THR A 132 -66.32 -15.53 14.46
CA THR A 132 -65.88 -14.17 14.74
C THR A 132 -64.43 -14.20 15.20
N SER A 133 -63.64 -13.24 14.74
CA SER A 133 -62.25 -13.08 15.15
C SER A 133 -62.13 -12.11 16.32
N ASN A 134 -61.30 -12.48 17.31
CA ASN A 134 -60.83 -11.63 18.38
C ASN A 134 -59.30 -11.64 18.32
N VAL A 135 -58.74 -10.58 17.73
CA VAL A 135 -57.28 -10.38 17.61
C VAL A 135 -56.92 -9.12 18.36
N ALA A 136 -55.83 -9.18 19.11
CA ALA A 136 -55.30 -8.06 19.86
C ALA A 136 -53.80 -7.91 19.59
N GLN A 137 -53.29 -6.71 19.82
CA GLN A 137 -51.86 -6.47 19.86
C GLN A 137 -51.31 -6.95 21.20
N VAL A 138 -50.30 -7.82 21.16
CA VAL A 138 -49.59 -8.36 22.32
C VAL A 138 -48.15 -7.90 22.24
N CYS A 139 -47.62 -7.26 23.28
CA CYS A 139 -46.27 -6.67 23.27
C CYS A 139 -45.36 -7.25 24.35
N PRO A 140 -44.87 -8.50 24.23
CA PRO A 140 -43.90 -9.04 25.16
C PRO A 140 -42.57 -8.31 25.00
N GLY A 141 -42.07 -7.67 26.07
CA GLY A 141 -40.72 -7.08 26.09
C GLY A 141 -40.48 -5.93 25.10
N GLY A 142 -41.53 -5.26 24.61
CA GLY A 142 -41.42 -4.11 23.70
C GLY A 142 -41.58 -4.45 22.21
N ASN A 143 -41.61 -5.73 21.83
CA ASN A 143 -41.91 -6.15 20.46
C ASN A 143 -43.37 -6.56 20.35
N CYS A 144 -44.17 -5.76 19.66
CA CYS A 144 -45.59 -6.04 19.47
C CYS A 144 -45.83 -7.02 18.31
N THR A 145 -46.76 -7.95 18.52
CA THR A 145 -47.30 -8.86 17.52
C THR A 145 -48.83 -8.83 17.57
N LEU A 146 -49.48 -9.24 16.48
CA LEU A 146 -50.92 -9.47 16.47
C LEU A 146 -51.20 -10.93 16.80
N ALA A 147 -51.97 -11.18 17.86
CA ALA A 147 -52.27 -12.51 18.33
C ALA A 147 -53.75 -12.62 18.70
N GLY A 148 -54.36 -13.76 18.42
CA GLY A 148 -55.75 -13.95 18.78
C GLY A 148 -56.35 -15.28 18.34
N TYR A 149 -57.67 -15.30 18.35
CA TYR A 149 -58.48 -16.48 18.04
C TYR A 149 -59.63 -16.09 17.14
N VAL A 150 -60.03 -17.02 16.30
CA VAL A 150 -61.32 -16.98 15.62
C VAL A 150 -62.16 -18.11 16.17
N TYR A 151 -63.40 -17.83 16.58
CA TYR A 151 -64.24 -18.81 17.27
C TYR A 151 -65.70 -18.71 16.82
N SER A 152 -66.43 -19.82 16.96
CA SER A 152 -67.84 -19.88 16.61
C SER A 152 -68.69 -19.12 17.62
N SER A 153 -69.64 -18.30 17.16
CA SER A 153 -70.52 -17.52 18.04
C SER A 153 -71.52 -18.37 18.82
N THR A 154 -71.75 -19.61 18.38
CA THR A 154 -72.62 -20.60 19.03
C THR A 154 -71.90 -21.94 19.13
N PRO A 155 -72.26 -22.80 20.11
CA PRO A 155 -71.81 -24.19 20.16
C PRO A 155 -72.13 -24.97 18.88
N TYR A 156 -71.37 -26.03 18.64
CA TYR A 156 -71.69 -27.01 17.61
C TYR A 156 -72.95 -27.77 18.04
N LYS A 157 -74.04 -27.58 17.28
CA LYS A 157 -75.34 -28.18 17.57
C LYS A 157 -75.80 -29.05 16.42
N ASP A 158 -76.58 -30.09 16.74
CA ASP A 158 -77.32 -30.85 15.73
C ASP A 158 -78.65 -30.17 15.36
N GLY A 159 -79.40 -30.78 14.44
CA GLY A 159 -80.71 -30.30 13.99
C GLY A 159 -81.79 -30.25 15.09
N THR A 160 -81.55 -30.83 16.27
CA THR A 160 -82.45 -30.76 17.44
C THR A 160 -82.05 -29.64 18.42
N GLY A 161 -80.92 -28.98 18.19
CA GLY A 161 -80.39 -27.91 19.03
C GLY A 161 -79.50 -28.38 20.20
N ALA A 162 -79.25 -29.69 20.32
CA ALA A 162 -78.38 -30.27 21.33
C ALA A 162 -76.90 -30.05 20.97
N VAL A 163 -76.06 -29.78 21.98
CA VAL A 163 -74.61 -29.57 21.78
C VAL A 163 -73.93 -30.92 21.53
N ARG A 164 -73.26 -31.05 20.38
CA ARG A 164 -72.55 -32.26 19.94
C ARG A 164 -71.03 -32.06 20.04
N ASN A 165 -70.47 -32.35 21.21
CA ASN A 165 -69.02 -32.24 21.45
C ASN A 165 -68.19 -33.27 20.68
N ASP A 166 -68.78 -34.42 20.37
CA ASP A 166 -68.23 -35.44 19.50
C ASP A 166 -67.97 -34.90 18.09
N LEU A 167 -68.98 -34.26 17.48
CA LEU A 167 -68.85 -33.64 16.16
C LEU A 167 -67.94 -32.40 16.19
N ALA A 168 -67.98 -31.62 17.27
CA ALA A 168 -67.02 -30.53 17.47
C ALA A 168 -65.57 -31.05 17.53
N GLY A 169 -65.34 -32.19 18.18
CA GLY A 169 -64.03 -32.85 18.22
C GLY A 169 -63.56 -33.31 16.84
N ILE A 170 -64.46 -33.84 16.01
CA ILE A 170 -64.15 -34.22 14.61
C ILE A 170 -63.82 -32.99 13.77
N ALA A 171 -64.58 -31.90 13.92
CA ALA A 171 -64.29 -30.63 13.23
C ALA A 171 -62.94 -30.04 13.66
N MET A 172 -62.63 -30.07 14.96
CA MET A 172 -61.33 -29.66 15.50
C MET A 172 -60.19 -30.51 14.91
N GLN A 173 -60.37 -31.84 14.85
CA GLN A 173 -59.37 -32.73 14.27
C GLN A 173 -59.16 -32.47 12.77
N ALA A 174 -60.23 -32.21 12.02
CA ALA A 174 -60.15 -31.85 10.61
C ALA A 174 -59.47 -30.49 10.37
N ALA A 175 -59.59 -29.55 11.31
CA ALA A 175 -58.94 -28.25 11.25
C ALA A 175 -57.45 -28.26 11.67
N GLY A 176 -57.01 -29.26 12.44
CA GLY A 176 -55.59 -29.54 12.68
C GLY A 176 -54.98 -28.81 13.88
N ALA A 177 -53.70 -28.43 13.76
CA ALA A 177 -52.85 -28.07 14.90
C ALA A 177 -53.24 -26.75 15.59
N ASP A 178 -53.83 -25.80 14.85
CA ASP A 178 -54.28 -24.53 15.41
C ASP A 178 -55.72 -24.57 15.92
N ALA A 179 -56.44 -25.65 15.67
CA ALA A 179 -57.81 -25.81 16.08
C ALA A 179 -57.92 -26.10 17.58
N GLY A 180 -59.05 -25.68 18.14
CA GLY A 180 -59.45 -25.96 19.51
C GLY A 180 -60.95 -25.98 19.66
N MET A 181 -61.42 -26.45 20.80
CA MET A 181 -62.82 -26.41 21.19
C MET A 181 -62.96 -26.14 22.69
N THR A 182 -64.17 -25.79 23.13
CA THR A 182 -64.51 -25.81 24.56
C THR A 182 -65.03 -27.20 24.94
N PRO A 183 -64.27 -28.01 25.70
CA PRO A 183 -64.66 -29.37 26.05
C PRO A 183 -65.76 -29.40 27.13
N PRO A 184 -66.44 -30.54 27.33
CA PRO A 184 -67.42 -30.71 28.40
C PRO A 184 -66.85 -30.34 29.78
N GLY A 185 -67.59 -29.54 30.54
CA GLY A 185 -67.20 -29.13 31.90
C GLY A 185 -66.19 -27.98 32.00
N GLN A 186 -65.71 -27.43 30.88
CA GLN A 186 -64.77 -26.30 30.86
C GLN A 186 -65.35 -25.07 30.16
N ALA A 187 -66.61 -24.72 30.45
CA ALA A 187 -67.20 -23.47 29.96
C ALA A 187 -66.29 -22.28 30.32
N GLY A 188 -66.08 -21.36 29.38
CA GLY A 188 -65.13 -20.26 29.55
C GLY A 188 -63.66 -20.59 29.22
N GLN A 189 -63.37 -21.75 28.64
CA GLN A 189 -62.01 -22.14 28.23
C GLN A 189 -61.99 -22.69 26.80
N LEU A 190 -60.99 -22.28 26.01
CA LEU A 190 -60.65 -22.89 24.74
C LEU A 190 -59.47 -23.84 24.93
N VAL A 191 -59.59 -25.05 24.39
CA VAL A 191 -58.56 -26.10 24.49
C VAL A 191 -58.22 -26.59 23.09
N GLY A 192 -56.93 -26.52 22.75
CA GLY A 192 -56.41 -26.98 21.47
C GLY A 192 -56.38 -28.51 21.32
N THR A 193 -56.26 -28.97 20.08
CA THR A 193 -56.05 -30.39 19.75
C THR A 193 -54.93 -30.98 20.61
N GLY A 194 -55.21 -32.11 21.28
CA GLY A 194 -54.24 -32.81 22.13
C GLY A 194 -53.78 -32.04 23.37
N ASN A 195 -54.53 -31.03 23.83
CA ASN A 195 -54.13 -30.09 24.90
C ASN A 195 -52.87 -29.27 24.58
N GLY A 196 -52.54 -29.09 23.29
CA GLY A 196 -51.33 -28.36 22.87
C GLY A 196 -51.33 -26.87 23.25
N TRP A 197 -52.50 -26.30 23.54
CA TRP A 197 -52.66 -24.95 24.09
C TRP A 197 -54.00 -24.84 24.83
N GLN A 198 -54.08 -23.90 25.77
CA GLN A 198 -55.30 -23.61 26.52
C GLN A 198 -55.41 -22.12 26.77
N THR A 199 -56.61 -21.56 26.66
CA THR A 199 -56.82 -20.12 26.82
C THR A 199 -58.17 -19.84 27.51
N PRO A 200 -58.16 -19.19 28.69
CA PRO A 200 -59.38 -18.69 29.30
C PRO A 200 -60.04 -17.64 28.39
N MET A 201 -61.33 -17.79 28.11
CA MET A 201 -62.10 -16.84 27.31
C MET A 201 -63.52 -16.73 27.87
N ALA A 202 -63.84 -15.59 28.49
CA ALA A 202 -65.17 -15.37 29.05
C ALA A 202 -66.26 -15.42 27.96
N GLY A 203 -67.37 -16.09 28.25
CA GLY A 203 -68.54 -16.15 27.36
C GLY A 203 -68.55 -17.28 26.34
N VAL A 204 -67.48 -18.08 26.19
CA VAL A 204 -67.51 -19.27 25.31
C VAL A 204 -68.24 -20.43 26.00
N GLN A 205 -69.20 -21.00 25.27
CA GLN A 205 -70.01 -22.13 25.73
C GLN A 205 -69.36 -23.46 25.32
N VAL A 206 -69.67 -24.54 26.03
CA VAL A 206 -69.25 -25.90 25.67
C VAL A 206 -69.65 -26.20 24.22
N GLY A 207 -68.73 -26.78 23.44
CA GLY A 207 -68.91 -27.06 22.01
C GLY A 207 -68.59 -25.90 21.07
N THR A 208 -68.06 -24.78 21.57
CA THR A 208 -67.53 -23.69 20.73
C THR A 208 -66.27 -24.17 20.01
N LEU A 209 -66.18 -23.96 18.70
CA LEU A 209 -64.97 -24.22 17.90
C LEU A 209 -64.12 -22.97 17.85
N ALA A 210 -62.80 -23.12 17.84
CA ALA A 210 -61.87 -22.00 17.69
C ALA A 210 -60.61 -22.39 16.90
N MET A 211 -59.92 -21.38 16.38
CA MET A 211 -58.60 -21.51 15.76
C MET A 211 -57.71 -20.35 16.18
N ARG A 212 -56.41 -20.62 16.36
CA ARG A 212 -55.41 -19.59 16.62
C ARG A 212 -55.09 -18.79 15.36
N VAL A 213 -54.94 -17.48 15.49
CA VAL A 213 -54.58 -16.58 14.38
C VAL A 213 -53.45 -15.63 14.78
N GLY A 214 -52.75 -15.10 13.79
CA GLY A 214 -51.58 -14.25 14.00
C GLY A 214 -50.42 -15.02 14.62
N SER A 215 -49.70 -14.40 15.55
CA SER A 215 -48.52 -15.01 16.19
C SER A 215 -48.83 -16.19 17.11
N TYR A 216 -50.10 -16.50 17.36
CA TYR A 216 -50.51 -17.74 18.02
C TYR A 216 -50.65 -18.92 17.06
N SER A 217 -50.73 -18.68 15.74
CA SER A 217 -50.83 -19.74 14.75
C SER A 217 -49.50 -20.44 14.53
N ALA A 218 -49.54 -21.74 14.23
CA ALA A 218 -48.35 -22.51 13.84
C ALA A 218 -47.76 -22.01 12.50
N THR A 219 -48.59 -21.38 11.66
CA THR A 219 -48.16 -20.81 10.37
C THR A 219 -47.19 -19.64 10.54
N ASP A 220 -47.42 -18.75 11.51
CA ASP A 220 -46.52 -17.60 11.76
C ASP A 220 -45.11 -18.06 12.19
N ALA A 221 -45.02 -19.10 13.03
CA ALA A 221 -43.74 -19.67 13.44
C ALA A 221 -42.90 -20.14 12.22
N ILE A 222 -43.54 -20.73 11.21
CA ILE A 222 -42.88 -21.23 9.98
C ILE A 222 -42.60 -20.12 8.98
N LEU A 223 -43.44 -19.10 8.91
CA LEU A 223 -43.23 -17.98 7.98
C LEU A 223 -42.24 -16.95 8.53
N SER A 224 -42.05 -16.90 9.85
CA SER A 224 -41.15 -15.95 10.50
C SER A 224 -39.66 -16.12 10.13
N GLN A 225 -39.27 -17.29 9.61
CA GLN A 225 -37.92 -17.66 9.16
C GLN A 225 -37.64 -17.32 7.68
N PHE A 226 -38.63 -16.84 6.93
CA PHE A 226 -38.48 -16.50 5.50
C PHE A 226 -38.61 -14.99 5.26
N TYR A 227 -37.97 -14.50 4.20
CA TYR A 227 -38.12 -13.12 3.72
C TYR A 227 -39.56 -12.87 3.25
N MET A 228 -40.13 -11.71 3.58
CA MET A 228 -41.23 -11.17 2.76
C MET A 228 -40.61 -10.54 1.51
N LEU A 229 -41.11 -10.91 0.32
CA LEU A 229 -40.61 -10.45 -0.99
C LEU A 229 -40.64 -8.92 -1.16
N ASN A 230 -41.41 -8.22 -0.35
CA ASN A 230 -41.59 -6.76 -0.37
C ASN A 230 -40.72 -6.00 0.65
N GLY A 231 -39.92 -6.70 1.48
CA GLY A 231 -39.06 -6.08 2.49
C GLY A 231 -39.78 -5.41 3.66
N SER A 232 -41.10 -5.59 3.82
CA SER A 232 -41.88 -4.91 4.87
C SER A 232 -41.65 -5.46 6.29
N ARG A 233 -40.87 -6.52 6.43
CA ARG A 233 -40.54 -7.14 7.72
C ARG A 233 -39.03 -7.15 7.91
N ALA A 234 -38.58 -6.46 8.95
CA ALA A 234 -37.18 -6.44 9.35
C ALA A 234 -36.75 -7.82 9.88
N LEU A 235 -35.50 -8.22 9.59
CA LEU A 235 -34.86 -9.37 10.22
C LEU A 235 -34.66 -9.06 11.71
N THR A 236 -35.07 -9.98 12.59
CA THR A 236 -34.79 -9.89 14.03
C THR A 236 -33.48 -10.61 14.41
N GLY A 237 -32.73 -11.15 13.44
CA GLY A 237 -31.48 -11.92 13.65
C GLY A 237 -30.50 -11.88 12.46
N ALA A 238 -29.36 -12.58 12.58
CA ALA A 238 -28.29 -12.59 11.59
C ALA A 238 -28.70 -13.25 10.26
N MET A 239 -28.33 -12.62 9.14
CA MET A 239 -28.46 -13.23 7.82
C MET A 239 -27.28 -14.18 7.60
N ASN A 240 -27.54 -15.48 7.64
CA ASN A 240 -26.57 -16.50 7.24
C ASN A 240 -26.92 -16.98 5.84
N ALA A 241 -26.09 -16.63 4.85
CA ALA A 241 -26.25 -17.15 3.49
C ALA A 241 -25.92 -18.65 3.39
N ASN A 242 -25.48 -19.29 4.48
CA ASN A 242 -25.08 -20.70 4.55
C ASN A 242 -24.11 -21.10 3.42
N GLY A 243 -23.14 -20.22 3.16
CA GLY A 243 -22.19 -20.37 2.07
C GLY A 243 -22.72 -20.08 0.66
N GLN A 244 -23.93 -19.53 0.53
CA GLN A 244 -24.53 -19.18 -0.77
C GLN A 244 -24.21 -17.76 -1.22
N ASN A 245 -24.24 -17.56 -2.54
CA ASN A 245 -23.96 -16.27 -3.18
C ASN A 245 -25.15 -15.31 -3.10
N ILE A 246 -24.85 -14.01 -3.05
CA ILE A 246 -25.82 -12.91 -3.17
C ILE A 246 -25.71 -12.36 -4.60
N ASN A 247 -26.51 -12.90 -5.53
CA ASN A 247 -26.48 -12.52 -6.95
C ASN A 247 -27.46 -11.40 -7.27
N ASN A 248 -27.14 -10.59 -8.30
CA ASN A 248 -27.98 -9.49 -8.79
C ASN A 248 -28.34 -8.45 -7.72
N ALA A 249 -27.49 -8.32 -6.69
CA ALA A 249 -27.54 -7.18 -5.79
C ALA A 249 -27.11 -5.93 -6.57
N ALA A 250 -28.08 -5.09 -6.95
CA ALA A 250 -27.79 -3.79 -7.53
C ALA A 250 -26.88 -2.95 -6.61
N SER A 251 -26.99 -3.17 -5.29
CA SER A 251 -26.17 -2.54 -4.27
C SER A 251 -26.16 -3.37 -2.99
N VAL A 252 -25.00 -3.53 -2.36
CA VAL A 252 -24.84 -4.15 -1.03
C VAL A 252 -24.50 -3.05 -0.01
N TYR A 253 -25.48 -2.61 0.79
CA TYR A 253 -25.31 -1.60 1.84
C TYR A 253 -25.07 -2.29 3.19
N THR A 254 -23.81 -2.43 3.57
CA THR A 254 -23.39 -3.03 4.85
C THR A 254 -22.60 -2.03 5.71
N GLN A 255 -22.79 -2.10 7.03
CA GLN A 255 -21.99 -1.31 8.00
C GLN A 255 -20.51 -1.71 7.95
N HIS A 256 -20.19 -2.98 7.61
CA HIS A 256 -18.84 -3.50 7.41
C HIS A 256 -18.82 -4.63 6.35
N VAL A 257 -17.86 -4.64 5.41
CA VAL A 257 -17.41 -5.89 4.75
C VAL A 257 -16.26 -6.42 5.61
N GLY A 258 -16.62 -7.03 6.73
CA GLY A 258 -15.67 -7.76 7.53
C GLY A 258 -15.40 -9.10 6.88
N VAL A 259 -14.15 -9.51 6.92
CA VAL A 259 -13.79 -10.91 6.76
C VAL A 259 -13.39 -11.40 8.13
N ASN A 260 -13.98 -12.51 8.55
CA ASN A 260 -13.86 -12.94 9.93
C ASN A 260 -12.38 -13.30 10.20
N GLU A 261 -11.68 -12.48 11.00
CA GLU A 261 -10.27 -12.68 11.36
C GLU A 261 -10.03 -13.89 12.28
N GLY A 262 -11.09 -14.64 12.64
CA GLY A 262 -11.04 -15.80 13.53
C GLY A 262 -10.97 -17.17 12.85
N GLY A 263 -10.95 -17.24 11.53
CA GLY A 263 -10.68 -18.46 10.77
C GLY A 263 -9.34 -18.34 10.04
N ALA A 264 -8.63 -19.45 9.83
CA ALA A 264 -7.38 -19.45 9.07
C ALA A 264 -7.61 -19.04 7.60
N GLY A 265 -7.67 -17.73 7.32
CA GLY A 265 -7.81 -17.16 5.99
C GLY A 265 -8.07 -15.66 6.01
N ALA A 266 -7.20 -14.88 5.36
CA ALA A 266 -7.42 -13.46 5.10
C ALA A 266 -8.65 -13.29 4.23
N GLY A 267 -9.42 -12.23 4.47
CA GLY A 267 -10.46 -11.87 3.53
C GLY A 267 -10.40 -10.41 3.10
N ILE A 268 -11.08 -10.16 1.98
CA ILE A 268 -10.78 -9.05 1.10
C ILE A 268 -12.09 -8.32 0.77
N ILE A 269 -11.99 -6.99 0.64
CA ILE A 269 -13.07 -6.09 0.27
C ILE A 269 -12.77 -5.50 -1.12
N GLY A 270 -13.64 -5.71 -2.11
CA GLY A 270 -13.58 -5.03 -3.42
C GLY A 270 -14.46 -3.76 -3.45
N LEU A 271 -14.00 -2.69 -4.13
CA LEU A 271 -14.64 -1.37 -4.25
C LEU A 271 -14.78 -0.95 -5.72
N ALA A 272 -15.78 -0.13 -6.07
CA ALA A 272 -16.05 0.33 -7.44
C ALA A 272 -15.81 1.84 -7.67
N LYS A 273 -15.42 2.21 -8.92
CA LYS A 273 -14.82 3.46 -9.46
C LYS A 273 -13.31 3.61 -9.29
N GLN A 274 -12.76 3.00 -8.26
CA GLN A 274 -11.43 2.41 -8.31
C GLN A 274 -11.63 0.93 -8.54
N ALA A 275 -10.61 0.24 -9.02
CA ALA A 275 -10.71 -1.19 -9.20
C ALA A 275 -9.55 -1.82 -8.43
N LEU A 276 -9.89 -2.43 -7.28
CA LEU A 276 -9.03 -3.43 -6.65
C LEU A 276 -9.41 -4.75 -7.32
N TYR A 277 -8.71 -5.07 -8.40
CA TYR A 277 -8.88 -6.31 -9.14
C TYR A 277 -7.53 -6.99 -9.21
N GLY A 278 -7.51 -8.29 -9.03
CA GLY A 278 -6.29 -9.06 -9.16
C GLY A 278 -6.57 -10.38 -9.86
N ASP A 279 -5.51 -10.98 -10.37
CA ASP A 279 -5.46 -12.36 -10.83
C ASP A 279 -4.49 -13.17 -9.94
N SER A 280 -4.12 -14.38 -10.37
CA SER A 280 -3.20 -15.25 -9.61
C SER A 280 -1.77 -14.73 -9.54
N SER A 281 -1.41 -13.72 -10.35
CA SER A 281 -0.06 -13.19 -10.51
C SER A 281 0.06 -11.75 -10.03
N ASN A 282 -1.04 -10.99 -10.06
CA ASN A 282 -1.04 -9.55 -9.81
C ASN A 282 -2.26 -9.12 -9.01
N ILE A 283 -2.08 -8.12 -8.15
CA ILE A 283 -3.19 -7.32 -7.63
C ILE A 283 -3.02 -5.94 -8.24
N VAL A 284 -3.97 -5.56 -9.08
CA VAL A 284 -4.06 -4.22 -9.64
C VAL A 284 -4.90 -3.35 -8.72
N LEU A 285 -4.25 -2.28 -8.26
CA LEU A 285 -4.90 -1.17 -7.60
C LEU A 285 -5.03 -0.06 -8.64
N GLN A 286 -6.11 -0.10 -9.42
CA GLN A 286 -6.38 0.94 -10.40
C GLN A 286 -7.06 2.12 -9.71
N SER A 287 -6.37 3.25 -9.74
CA SER A 287 -6.85 4.53 -9.22
C SER A 287 -6.62 5.61 -10.28
N SER A 288 -7.61 6.48 -10.47
CA SER A 288 -7.45 7.69 -11.28
C SER A 288 -6.57 8.76 -10.61
N GLY A 289 -6.24 8.58 -9.33
CA GLY A 289 -5.36 9.44 -8.54
C GLY A 289 -4.38 8.63 -7.69
N THR A 290 -3.82 9.24 -6.65
CA THR A 290 -2.79 8.63 -5.81
C THR A 290 -3.32 7.48 -4.93
N VAL A 291 -2.53 6.41 -4.81
CA VAL A 291 -2.74 5.35 -3.81
C VAL A 291 -2.06 5.79 -2.51
N TYR A 292 -2.82 5.89 -1.42
CA TYR A 292 -2.29 6.23 -0.10
C TYR A 292 -2.30 5.02 0.82
N THR A 293 -1.19 4.74 1.47
CA THR A 293 -1.17 3.88 2.67
C THR A 293 -1.47 4.74 3.89
N ARG A 294 -2.43 4.32 4.72
CA ARG A 294 -2.80 4.95 5.98
C ARG A 294 -2.71 3.91 7.09
N SER A 295 -2.36 4.33 8.29
CA SER A 295 -2.44 3.44 9.45
C SER A 295 -3.89 2.96 9.64
N ALA A 296 -4.08 1.81 10.31
CA ALA A 296 -5.42 1.27 10.57
C ALA A 296 -6.37 2.26 11.30
N ASN A 297 -5.79 3.23 12.01
CA ASN A 297 -6.49 4.33 12.69
C ASN A 297 -6.56 5.64 11.88
N TRP A 298 -6.13 5.66 10.62
CA TRP A 298 -6.19 6.79 9.67
C TRP A 298 -5.47 8.08 10.09
N THR A 299 -4.68 8.11 11.16
CA THR A 299 -4.09 9.35 11.70
C THR A 299 -2.84 9.83 10.96
N ARG A 300 -2.10 8.90 10.34
CA ARG A 300 -0.89 9.20 9.58
C ARG A 300 -0.80 8.31 8.35
N ALA A 301 0.03 8.70 7.40
CA ALA A 301 0.46 7.77 6.36
C ALA A 301 1.06 6.53 7.04
N ALA A 302 0.64 5.34 6.61
CA ALA A 302 1.31 4.12 7.01
C ALA A 302 2.52 3.90 6.12
N ASP A 303 3.49 3.19 6.67
CA ASP A 303 4.60 2.69 5.88
C ASP A 303 4.05 1.78 4.78
N PHE A 304 4.47 2.03 3.54
CA PHE A 304 4.34 1.05 2.47
C PHE A 304 5.54 0.11 2.55
N GLN A 305 5.36 -1.02 3.24
CA GLN A 305 6.40 -2.03 3.36
C GLN A 305 6.37 -2.95 2.15
N ALA A 306 7.37 -2.81 1.28
CA ALA A 306 7.56 -3.66 0.12
C ALA A 306 8.98 -4.24 0.13
N GLN A 307 9.10 -5.54 -0.18
CA GLN A 307 10.42 -6.16 -0.37
C GLN A 307 11.09 -5.64 -1.64
N ASN A 308 10.30 -5.44 -2.70
CA ASN A 308 10.77 -4.95 -4.00
C ASN A 308 9.80 -3.88 -4.52
N ILE A 309 10.35 -2.81 -5.09
CA ILE A 309 9.59 -1.80 -5.85
C ILE A 309 10.18 -1.79 -7.27
N TYR A 310 9.39 -2.22 -8.25
CA TYR A 310 9.79 -2.23 -9.65
C TYR A 310 8.97 -1.22 -10.45
N ALA A 311 9.62 -0.19 -10.97
CA ALA A 311 9.00 0.85 -11.79
C ALA A 311 9.22 0.58 -13.29
N TRP A 312 8.30 -0.13 -13.94
CA TRP A 312 8.37 -0.39 -15.38
C TRP A 312 8.20 0.92 -16.17
N GLN A 313 9.17 1.28 -17.02
CA GLN A 313 9.13 2.47 -17.91
C GLN A 313 8.92 3.81 -17.18
N GLY A 314 9.10 3.84 -15.87
CA GLY A 314 8.96 5.02 -15.03
C GLY A 314 10.12 5.13 -14.05
N GLY A 315 9.89 5.84 -12.95
CA GLY A 315 10.86 5.98 -11.88
C GLY A 315 10.19 6.04 -10.52
N VAL A 316 10.97 5.80 -9.48
CA VAL A 316 10.58 6.08 -8.10
C VAL A 316 10.97 7.53 -7.82
N THR A 317 9.99 8.39 -7.56
CA THR A 317 10.22 9.79 -7.19
C THR A 317 9.97 9.93 -5.69
N ALA A 318 10.89 10.58 -5.00
CA ALA A 318 10.77 10.91 -3.58
C ALA A 318 10.97 12.42 -3.40
N ASP A 319 10.00 13.09 -2.77
CA ASP A 319 10.10 14.51 -2.40
C ASP A 319 10.97 14.73 -1.16
N GLY A 320 11.27 13.65 -0.43
CA GLY A 320 12.14 13.63 0.74
C GLY A 320 13.36 12.73 0.56
N ASN A 321 13.95 12.32 1.68
CA ASN A 321 15.18 11.54 1.68
C ASN A 321 14.94 10.08 1.24
N VAL A 322 15.88 9.55 0.46
CA VAL A 322 16.02 8.10 0.23
C VAL A 322 17.13 7.58 1.15
N THR A 323 16.77 6.78 2.15
CA THR A 323 17.69 6.30 3.18
C THR A 323 17.97 4.81 3.04
N LEU A 324 19.25 4.43 3.02
CA LEU A 324 19.72 3.04 3.04
C LEU A 324 20.13 2.69 4.48
N ASN A 325 19.22 2.07 5.25
CA ASN A 325 19.33 1.99 6.71
C ASN A 325 20.00 0.71 7.25
N THR A 326 20.48 -0.18 6.39
CA THR A 326 21.10 -1.44 6.80
C THR A 326 22.50 -1.59 6.21
N SER A 327 23.38 -2.29 6.93
CA SER A 327 24.72 -2.59 6.44
C SER A 327 24.65 -3.40 5.14
N GLY A 328 25.37 -2.95 4.11
CA GLY A 328 25.37 -3.57 2.78
C GLY A 328 24.25 -3.11 1.84
N ALA A 329 23.38 -2.19 2.26
CA ALA A 329 22.44 -1.55 1.34
C ALA A 329 23.19 -0.69 0.31
N GLN A 330 22.79 -0.80 -0.96
CA GLN A 330 23.50 -0.21 -2.09
C GLN A 330 22.55 0.30 -3.17
N ILE A 331 23.00 1.29 -3.94
CA ILE A 331 22.40 1.68 -5.21
C ILE A 331 23.31 1.13 -6.30
N THR A 332 22.78 0.23 -7.13
CA THR A 332 23.52 -0.39 -8.23
C THR A 332 22.81 -0.07 -9.55
N ASP A 333 23.55 0.41 -10.54
CA ASP A 333 23.05 0.65 -11.89
C ASP A 333 24.01 0.00 -12.91
N PRO A 334 23.53 -0.90 -13.79
CA PRO A 334 24.40 -1.57 -14.78
C PRO A 334 24.81 -0.65 -15.95
N GLY A 335 24.24 0.56 -16.04
CA GLY A 335 24.52 1.54 -17.08
C GLY A 335 25.19 2.78 -16.53
N ARG A 336 24.42 3.87 -16.41
CA ARG A 336 24.87 5.17 -15.93
C ARG A 336 23.99 5.67 -14.79
N LEU A 337 24.59 5.80 -13.61
CA LEU A 337 24.03 6.60 -12.51
C LEU A 337 24.27 8.10 -12.78
N HIS A 338 23.20 8.87 -12.91
CA HIS A 338 23.26 10.33 -13.02
C HIS A 338 22.87 10.98 -11.68
N VAL A 339 23.81 11.69 -11.06
CA VAL A 339 23.56 12.47 -9.84
C VAL A 339 23.66 13.95 -10.20
N ASN A 340 22.52 14.64 -10.17
CA ASN A 340 22.46 16.09 -10.34
C ASN A 340 22.00 16.72 -9.02
N ALA A 341 22.87 17.47 -8.37
CA ALA A 341 22.59 18.11 -7.10
C ALA A 341 22.41 19.62 -7.31
N GLY A 342 21.39 20.19 -6.66
CA GLY A 342 21.24 21.66 -6.59
C GLY A 342 22.29 22.34 -5.69
N GLU A 343 22.98 21.56 -4.86
CA GLU A 343 24.02 21.98 -3.94
C GLU A 343 25.24 21.03 -4.02
N ASN A 344 26.02 20.91 -2.94
CA ASN A 344 27.19 20.03 -2.87
C ASN A 344 26.80 18.54 -2.75
N LEU A 345 27.53 17.67 -3.45
CA LEU A 345 27.52 16.23 -3.19
C LEU A 345 28.46 15.93 -2.02
N TYR A 346 27.90 15.60 -0.85
CA TYR A 346 28.68 15.15 0.29
C TYR A 346 28.87 13.63 0.26
N LEU A 347 30.13 13.18 0.21
CA LEU A 347 30.50 11.78 0.36
C LEU A 347 31.17 11.60 1.71
N GLN A 348 30.45 11.06 2.68
CA GLN A 348 30.92 10.91 4.06
C GLN A 348 30.81 9.44 4.48
N PRO A 349 31.93 8.76 4.76
CA PRO A 349 31.89 7.40 5.25
C PRO A 349 31.45 7.40 6.72
N TRP A 350 30.51 6.52 7.07
CA TRP A 350 30.10 6.33 8.47
C TRP A 350 31.32 5.81 9.26
N SER A 351 31.61 6.40 10.42
CA SER A 351 32.67 5.96 11.35
C SER A 351 34.13 6.07 10.87
N GLY A 352 34.45 7.03 10.00
CA GLY A 352 35.85 7.34 9.67
C GLY A 352 36.50 6.36 8.69
N GLY A 353 35.70 5.61 7.93
CA GLY A 353 36.17 4.82 6.79
C GLY A 353 36.71 5.68 5.65
N SER A 354 37.04 5.05 4.52
CA SER A 354 37.41 5.75 3.29
C SER A 354 36.22 5.86 2.35
N THR A 355 36.06 7.03 1.71
CA THR A 355 35.23 7.15 0.51
C THR A 355 36.05 6.72 -0.69
N ILE A 356 35.57 5.74 -1.44
CA ILE A 356 36.19 5.25 -2.66
C ILE A 356 35.35 5.73 -3.84
N VAL A 357 35.95 6.52 -4.74
CA VAL A 357 35.31 7.00 -5.97
C VAL A 357 36.01 6.35 -7.16
N GLY A 358 35.33 5.38 -7.79
CA GLY A 358 35.91 4.48 -8.81
C GLY A 358 36.50 3.20 -8.20
N GLY A 359 36.60 2.11 -8.99
CA GLY A 359 37.30 0.88 -8.55
C GLY A 359 36.44 -0.34 -8.19
N GLY A 360 35.20 -0.44 -8.66
CA GLY A 360 34.40 -1.68 -8.57
C GLY A 360 34.59 -2.57 -9.80
N GLY A 361 35.64 -3.41 -9.83
CA GLY A 361 35.81 -4.46 -10.85
C GLY A 361 36.66 -4.13 -12.09
N GLY A 362 37.37 -2.99 -12.10
CA GLY A 362 38.27 -2.60 -13.20
C GLY A 362 38.94 -1.23 -12.98
N SER A 363 39.62 -0.71 -14.00
CA SER A 363 40.23 0.64 -13.99
C SER A 363 39.15 1.72 -13.94
N GLY A 364 38.76 2.15 -12.73
CA GLY A 364 37.87 3.28 -12.53
C GLY A 364 38.61 4.60 -12.77
N ASN A 365 38.16 5.39 -13.74
CA ASN A 365 38.71 6.73 -13.98
C ASN A 365 37.83 7.77 -13.31
N LEU A 366 38.42 8.65 -12.50
CA LEU A 366 37.77 9.87 -12.03
C LEU A 366 38.19 11.02 -12.94
N GLN A 367 37.25 11.51 -13.75
CA GLN A 367 37.46 12.70 -14.57
C GLN A 367 36.76 13.90 -13.93
N VAL A 368 37.51 14.97 -13.69
CA VAL A 368 37.00 16.24 -13.16
C VAL A 368 37.25 17.31 -14.22
N THR A 369 36.18 17.91 -14.74
CA THR A 369 36.23 18.94 -15.81
C THR A 369 36.50 20.36 -15.26
N GLY A 370 36.76 20.47 -13.97
CA GLY A 370 37.00 21.73 -13.26
C GLY A 370 38.20 21.65 -12.33
N THR A 371 38.29 22.60 -11.39
CA THR A 371 39.37 22.63 -10.40
C THR A 371 39.13 21.60 -9.29
N THR A 372 40.15 20.81 -8.99
CA THR A 372 40.17 19.93 -7.82
C THR A 372 40.95 20.63 -6.70
N TRP A 373 40.30 20.85 -5.56
CA TRP A 373 40.96 21.34 -4.35
C TRP A 373 41.27 20.17 -3.43
N MET A 374 42.53 20.02 -3.04
CA MET A 374 43.00 18.95 -2.16
C MET A 374 43.56 19.59 -0.89
N TYR A 375 42.85 19.42 0.23
CA TYR A 375 43.30 19.89 1.53
C TYR A 375 43.92 18.73 2.29
N GLY A 376 45.25 18.75 2.42
CA GLY A 376 46.01 17.73 3.14
C GLY A 376 46.95 16.90 2.24
N PRO A 377 47.58 15.86 2.80
CA PRO A 377 48.50 15.00 2.06
C PRO A 377 47.78 14.31 0.90
N THR A 378 48.40 14.38 -0.28
CA THR A 378 47.94 13.65 -1.47
C THR A 378 48.99 12.62 -1.84
N VAL A 379 48.57 11.37 -2.01
CA VAL A 379 49.44 10.29 -2.47
C VAL A 379 48.94 9.82 -3.83
N ASN A 380 49.77 9.95 -4.87
CA ASN A 380 49.54 9.38 -6.18
C ASN A 380 50.51 8.21 -6.38
N GLN A 381 50.00 7.00 -6.50
CA GLN A 381 50.79 5.81 -6.82
C GLN A 381 50.87 5.62 -8.33
N GLY A 382 51.76 6.39 -8.98
CA GLY A 382 51.95 6.35 -10.42
C GLY A 382 52.49 7.67 -10.97
N TYR A 383 52.29 7.88 -12.26
CA TYR A 383 52.66 9.12 -12.93
C TYR A 383 51.61 10.20 -12.70
N THR A 384 52.07 11.44 -12.48
CA THR A 384 51.21 12.63 -12.53
C THR A 384 51.55 13.40 -13.81
N TYR A 385 50.58 13.54 -14.70
CA TYR A 385 50.71 14.36 -15.90
C TYR A 385 50.09 15.73 -15.67
N LEU A 386 50.88 16.79 -15.80
CA LEU A 386 50.43 18.17 -15.69
C LEU A 386 50.55 18.83 -17.06
N ASN A 387 49.42 19.22 -17.65
CA ASN A 387 49.39 19.98 -18.90
C ASN A 387 49.36 21.48 -18.55
N GLY A 388 50.53 22.03 -18.22
CA GLY A 388 50.71 23.41 -17.73
C GLY A 388 51.88 23.54 -16.75
N GLY A 389 51.95 24.68 -16.06
CA GLY A 389 52.95 24.93 -15.02
C GLY A 389 52.52 24.36 -13.66
N GLY A 390 53.43 23.67 -12.97
CA GLY A 390 53.27 23.28 -11.57
C GLY A 390 54.00 24.25 -10.64
N VAL A 391 53.33 24.72 -9.59
CA VAL A 391 53.95 25.53 -8.53
C VAL A 391 54.10 24.66 -7.28
N VAL A 392 55.34 24.46 -6.84
CA VAL A 392 55.65 23.76 -5.59
C VAL A 392 56.22 24.78 -4.62
N ASN A 393 55.44 25.15 -3.60
CA ASN A 393 55.85 26.11 -2.56
C ASN A 393 56.63 25.45 -1.39
N SER A 394 57.12 24.24 -1.62
CA SER A 394 57.86 23.41 -0.66
C SER A 394 59.01 22.70 -1.38
N SER A 395 59.81 21.91 -0.66
CA SER A 395 60.83 21.08 -1.29
C SER A 395 60.19 20.05 -2.25
N LEU A 396 60.72 19.99 -3.48
CA LEU A 396 60.44 18.93 -4.43
C LEU A 396 61.56 17.89 -4.31
N SER A 397 61.23 16.70 -3.81
CA SER A 397 62.16 15.57 -3.78
C SER A 397 61.98 14.73 -5.04
N MET A 398 63.08 14.48 -5.75
CA MET A 398 63.11 13.67 -6.98
C MET A 398 63.92 12.41 -6.74
N ALA A 399 63.49 11.30 -7.35
CA ALA A 399 64.23 10.04 -7.27
C ALA A 399 65.52 10.12 -8.07
N ALA A 400 66.62 9.70 -7.44
CA ALA A 400 67.93 9.59 -8.06
C ALA A 400 67.94 8.48 -9.12
N THR A 401 67.68 8.85 -10.38
CA THR A 401 67.40 7.89 -11.46
C THR A 401 68.42 7.95 -12.60
N ALA A 402 69.41 8.83 -12.52
CA ALA A 402 70.45 8.96 -13.53
C ALA A 402 71.81 9.36 -12.94
N TRP A 403 72.84 9.30 -13.78
CA TRP A 403 74.18 9.80 -13.48
C TRP A 403 74.56 10.87 -14.50
N SER A 404 75.37 11.84 -14.09
CA SER A 404 75.97 12.82 -15.00
C SER A 404 76.79 12.09 -16.10
N GLY A 405 76.66 12.55 -17.34
CA GLY A 405 77.35 11.99 -18.51
C GLY A 405 76.66 10.77 -19.15
N TRP A 406 75.59 10.24 -18.56
CA TRP A 406 74.86 9.11 -19.14
C TRP A 406 73.87 9.55 -20.22
N GLY A 407 73.59 8.66 -21.17
CA GLY A 407 72.60 8.91 -22.22
C GLY A 407 71.20 9.17 -21.66
N CYS A 408 70.48 10.10 -22.27
CA CYS A 408 69.12 10.45 -21.92
C CYS A 408 68.27 10.68 -23.19
N SER A 409 66.94 10.62 -23.05
CA SER A 409 66.00 10.95 -24.13
C SER A 409 65.00 12.01 -23.65
N GLY A 410 64.57 12.87 -24.57
CA GLY A 410 63.66 13.99 -24.27
C GLY A 410 64.34 15.15 -23.54
N THR A 411 63.57 15.85 -22.70
CA THR A 411 63.98 17.10 -22.01
C THR A 411 63.74 17.02 -20.49
N GLY A 412 64.02 15.85 -19.90
CA GLY A 412 63.74 15.58 -18.48
C GLY A 412 64.66 16.32 -17.51
N ILE A 413 64.22 16.37 -16.25
CA ILE A 413 64.99 16.81 -15.08
C ILE A 413 64.97 15.65 -14.07
N THR A 414 66.08 15.39 -13.40
CA THR A 414 66.19 14.36 -12.36
C THR A 414 67.32 14.69 -11.38
N THR A 415 67.59 13.83 -10.41
CA THR A 415 68.76 13.91 -9.52
C THR A 415 69.71 12.73 -9.74
N ASP A 416 70.97 12.93 -9.38
CA ASP A 416 71.93 11.83 -9.23
C ASP A 416 71.89 11.25 -7.79
N PRO A 417 72.55 10.10 -7.52
CA PRO A 417 72.58 9.52 -6.17
C PRO A 417 73.29 10.37 -5.11
N ASN A 418 74.05 11.40 -5.52
CA ASN A 418 74.69 12.36 -4.61
C ASN A 418 73.79 13.58 -4.30
N GLY A 419 72.65 13.69 -4.98
CA GLY A 419 71.68 14.78 -4.82
C GLY A 419 71.84 15.94 -5.80
N ASP A 420 72.71 15.82 -6.81
CA ASP A 420 72.91 16.86 -7.81
C ASP A 420 71.75 16.90 -8.81
N LEU A 421 71.30 18.10 -9.15
CA LEU A 421 70.25 18.30 -10.15
C LEU A 421 70.81 18.06 -11.56
N LEU A 422 70.15 17.21 -12.35
CA LEU A 422 70.50 16.87 -13.72
C LEU A 422 69.40 17.35 -14.69
N SER A 423 69.83 17.84 -15.86
CA SER A 423 68.97 18.15 -17.01
C SER A 423 69.42 17.37 -18.24
N CYS A 424 68.48 16.80 -18.99
CA CYS A 424 68.79 16.12 -20.24
C CYS A 424 69.03 17.15 -21.35
N LYS A 425 70.28 17.23 -21.84
CA LYS A 425 70.67 18.16 -22.91
C LYS A 425 71.45 17.41 -23.98
N SER A 426 71.03 17.56 -25.23
CA SER A 426 71.67 16.92 -26.40
C SER A 426 71.83 15.41 -26.25
N GLY A 427 70.87 14.74 -25.60
CA GLY A 427 70.89 13.29 -25.38
C GLY A 427 71.80 12.82 -24.24
N VAL A 428 72.30 13.72 -23.39
CA VAL A 428 73.13 13.37 -22.22
C VAL A 428 72.63 14.09 -20.95
N TRP A 429 72.60 13.38 -19.82
CA TRP A 429 72.33 13.97 -18.51
C TRP A 429 73.48 14.87 -18.08
N GLN A 430 73.21 16.16 -17.86
CA GLN A 430 74.19 17.16 -17.46
C GLN A 430 73.75 17.82 -16.16
N GLN A 431 74.69 18.02 -15.23
CA GLN A 431 74.44 18.77 -14.00
C GLN A 431 73.97 20.21 -14.30
N VAL A 432 72.92 20.62 -13.62
CA VAL A 432 72.36 21.98 -13.68
C VAL A 432 73.15 22.84 -12.69
N GLY A 433 74.00 23.72 -13.21
CA GLY A 433 74.81 24.63 -12.38
C GLY A 433 76.31 24.34 -12.34
N SER A 434 76.82 23.38 -13.13
CA SER A 434 78.26 23.10 -13.21
C SER A 434 78.84 23.35 -14.60
N SER A 435 78.45 24.44 -15.27
CA SER A 435 79.30 24.99 -16.31
C SER A 435 80.41 25.79 -15.63
N GLY A 436 81.66 25.31 -15.76
CA GLY A 436 82.90 26.00 -15.38
C GLY A 436 83.15 27.29 -16.17
N THR A 437 82.16 28.17 -16.24
CA THR A 437 82.26 29.55 -16.68
C THR A 437 82.41 30.41 -15.45
N ASN A 438 83.60 30.98 -15.31
CA ASN A 438 84.01 31.97 -14.34
C ASN A 438 82.85 32.80 -13.80
N ASN A 439 82.62 32.72 -12.49
CA ASN A 439 81.75 33.61 -11.75
C ASN A 439 82.28 35.04 -11.87
N TYR A 440 81.85 35.77 -12.89
CA TYR A 440 81.89 37.22 -12.86
C TYR A 440 80.74 37.66 -11.97
N VAL A 441 81.07 38.30 -10.84
CA VAL A 441 80.11 39.18 -10.19
C VAL A 441 80.00 40.42 -11.07
N SER A 442 78.98 40.49 -11.92
CA SER A 442 78.71 41.68 -12.71
C SER A 442 78.07 42.75 -11.83
N MET A 443 78.79 43.84 -11.56
CA MET A 443 78.21 45.11 -11.12
C MET A 443 78.15 46.02 -12.35
N ASP A 444 76.94 46.34 -12.80
CA ASP A 444 76.74 47.39 -13.80
C ASP A 444 77.08 48.75 -13.16
N ILE A 445 78.10 49.43 -13.69
CA ILE A 445 78.55 50.75 -13.21
C ILE A 445 78.08 51.89 -14.13
N GLY A 446 77.06 51.65 -14.94
CA GLY A 446 76.46 52.65 -15.81
C GLY A 446 77.32 53.06 -17.02
N ASN A 447 76.65 53.53 -18.06
CA ASN A 447 77.23 54.04 -19.31
C ASN A 447 78.09 53.04 -20.12
N GLY A 448 77.71 51.75 -20.11
CA GLY A 448 78.23 50.75 -21.05
C GLY A 448 79.69 50.32 -20.83
N GLY A 449 80.31 50.73 -19.72
CA GLY A 449 81.63 50.26 -19.29
C GLY A 449 81.52 48.95 -18.50
N TRP A 450 82.30 47.94 -18.91
CA TRP A 450 82.34 46.64 -18.25
C TRP A 450 83.56 46.59 -17.33
N PHE A 451 83.33 46.37 -16.03
CA PHE A 451 84.41 46.15 -15.06
C PHE A 451 84.50 44.66 -14.71
N GLY A 452 85.43 43.95 -15.35
CA GLY A 452 85.70 42.54 -15.06
C GLY A 452 86.80 42.41 -14.02
N ILE A 453 86.46 41.92 -12.82
CA ILE A 453 87.47 41.52 -11.82
C ILE A 453 87.75 40.02 -12.01
N PRO A 454 88.98 39.60 -12.32
CA PRO A 454 89.34 38.17 -12.36
C PRO A 454 89.11 37.54 -10.98
N GLY A 455 88.56 36.32 -10.93
CA GLY A 455 88.17 35.63 -9.71
C GLY A 455 89.27 35.27 -8.70
N ASN A 456 90.48 35.82 -8.83
CA ASN A 456 91.66 35.56 -7.97
C ASN A 456 92.49 36.83 -7.64
N THR A 457 91.94 38.04 -7.77
CA THR A 457 92.69 39.28 -7.45
C THR A 457 92.63 39.65 -5.97
N LYS A 458 93.76 40.08 -5.40
CA LYS A 458 93.84 40.79 -4.11
C LYS A 458 93.97 42.29 -4.36
N ARG A 459 93.40 43.11 -3.46
CA ARG A 459 93.41 44.56 -3.55
C ARG A 459 94.70 45.10 -2.92
N VAL A 460 95.48 45.86 -3.69
CA VAL A 460 96.58 46.67 -3.14
C VAL A 460 96.09 48.10 -3.05
N ASP A 461 95.87 48.55 -1.82
CA ASP A 461 95.58 49.94 -1.49
C ASP A 461 96.87 50.65 -1.10
N GLY A 462 97.14 51.79 -1.72
CA GLY A 462 98.32 52.60 -1.41
C GLY A 462 98.19 54.03 -1.89
N TRP A 463 99.17 54.84 -1.52
CA TRP A 463 99.29 56.23 -1.96
C TRP A 463 100.52 56.36 -2.86
N VAL A 464 100.33 56.95 -4.04
CA VAL A 464 101.42 57.27 -4.98
C VAL A 464 101.75 58.74 -4.85
N PHE A 465 103.01 59.04 -4.53
CA PHE A 465 103.54 60.40 -4.55
C PHE A 465 104.12 60.70 -5.93
N VAL A 466 103.62 61.76 -6.58
CA VAL A 466 104.13 62.27 -7.84
C VAL A 466 104.66 63.68 -7.61
N GLN A 467 105.98 63.86 -7.73
CA GLN A 467 106.60 65.19 -7.73
C GLN A 467 106.99 65.55 -9.16
N TRP A 468 106.60 66.75 -9.57
CA TRP A 468 106.88 67.25 -10.90
C TRP A 468 107.91 68.39 -10.87
N THR A 469 109.01 68.21 -11.59
CA THR A 469 110.07 69.22 -11.76
C THR A 469 110.16 69.60 -13.24
N GLY A 470 109.42 70.63 -13.65
CA GLY A 470 109.42 71.12 -15.02
C GLY A 470 108.47 72.30 -15.22
N SER A 471 108.45 72.90 -16.41
CA SER A 471 107.68 74.12 -16.72
C SER A 471 106.41 73.89 -17.54
N ASN A 472 106.11 72.65 -17.98
CA ASN A 472 104.85 72.29 -18.67
C ASN A 472 104.29 70.92 -18.24
N ALA A 473 103.16 70.90 -17.50
CA ALA A 473 102.53 69.66 -17.05
C ALA A 473 101.82 68.97 -18.23
N GLY A 474 102.45 67.94 -18.80
CA GLY A 474 101.84 67.09 -19.83
C GLY A 474 101.13 65.88 -19.21
N VAL A 475 100.11 65.37 -19.91
CA VAL A 475 99.43 64.11 -19.55
C VAL A 475 100.44 62.97 -19.56
N ALA A 476 100.60 62.27 -18.45
CA ALA A 476 101.47 61.12 -18.35
C ALA A 476 100.62 59.84 -18.27
N GLN A 477 100.88 58.90 -19.18
CA GLN A 477 100.29 57.58 -19.15
C GLN A 477 101.22 56.61 -18.40
N PHE A 478 100.62 55.81 -17.52
CA PHE A 478 101.29 54.82 -16.69
C PHE A 478 100.70 53.44 -16.98
N ILE A 479 101.56 52.43 -16.94
CA ILE A 479 101.15 51.02 -16.98
C ILE A 479 101.59 50.31 -15.72
N VAL A 480 100.77 49.38 -15.27
CA VAL A 480 101.12 48.39 -14.25
C VAL A 480 101.54 47.13 -14.96
N ARG A 481 102.73 46.61 -14.64
CA ARG A 481 103.19 45.30 -15.12
C ARG A 481 103.22 44.27 -13.99
N ASP A 482 102.98 43.02 -14.33
CA ASP A 482 103.31 41.89 -13.45
C ASP A 482 104.81 41.59 -13.45
N ALA A 483 105.25 40.65 -12.62
CA ALA A 483 106.65 40.22 -12.52
C ALA A 483 107.20 39.59 -13.83
N ALA A 484 106.33 39.21 -14.77
CA ALA A 484 106.69 38.69 -16.09
C ALA A 484 106.71 39.80 -17.17
N GLY A 485 106.40 41.05 -16.80
CA GLY A 485 106.40 42.20 -17.70
C GLY A 485 105.09 42.40 -18.49
N ASN A 486 104.05 41.61 -18.26
CA ASN A 486 102.76 41.78 -18.95
C ASN A 486 102.01 42.98 -18.38
N ILE A 487 101.35 43.76 -19.25
CA ILE A 487 100.56 44.92 -18.82
C ILE A 487 99.26 44.43 -18.19
N GLN A 488 99.06 44.79 -16.93
CA GLN A 488 97.89 44.45 -16.14
C GLN A 488 96.87 45.60 -16.12
N ASN A 489 97.33 46.86 -16.21
CA ASN A 489 96.44 48.01 -16.18
C ASN A 489 97.08 49.28 -16.79
N TYR A 490 96.25 50.26 -17.17
CA TYR A 490 96.65 51.60 -17.63
C TYR A 490 96.03 52.67 -16.73
N PHE A 491 96.80 53.70 -16.39
CA PHE A 491 96.31 54.87 -15.66
C PHE A 491 96.84 56.16 -16.30
N TYR A 492 96.03 57.22 -16.29
CA TYR A 492 96.40 58.51 -16.86
C TYR A 492 96.45 59.55 -15.73
N ALA A 493 97.57 60.25 -15.58
CA ALA A 493 97.64 61.46 -14.76
C ALA A 493 97.46 62.68 -15.66
N GLY A 494 96.43 63.49 -15.37
CA GLY A 494 96.15 64.75 -16.07
C GLY A 494 94.79 64.85 -16.78
N ASP A 495 94.04 63.74 -16.95
CA ASP A 495 92.81 63.74 -17.78
C ASP A 495 91.56 64.31 -17.08
N ASN A 496 91.58 64.61 -15.77
CA ASN A 496 90.45 65.18 -15.04
C ASN A 496 90.79 66.49 -14.30
N GLY A 497 91.38 67.45 -15.00
CA GLY A 497 91.22 68.88 -14.67
C GLY A 497 91.98 69.44 -13.47
N TRP A 498 93.07 68.83 -13.00
CA TRP A 498 93.90 69.36 -11.92
C TRP A 498 95.29 69.73 -12.43
N ASN A 499 95.38 70.93 -13.00
CA ASN A 499 96.63 71.59 -13.37
C ASN A 499 96.78 72.81 -12.45
N ASP A 500 97.66 72.73 -11.45
CA ASP A 500 98.02 73.86 -10.60
C ASP A 500 99.28 74.59 -11.08
N GLY A 501 99.54 74.62 -12.41
CA GLY A 501 100.22 75.73 -13.10
C GLY A 501 101.57 76.26 -12.56
N GLY A 502 102.31 75.53 -11.74
CA GLY A 502 103.56 75.98 -11.12
C GLY A 502 104.64 74.90 -11.08
N SER A 503 105.91 75.31 -11.19
CA SER A 503 107.04 74.37 -11.03
C SER A 503 107.12 73.89 -9.59
N GLY A 504 107.11 72.57 -9.36
CA GLY A 504 107.29 71.96 -8.05
C GLY A 504 106.06 71.32 -7.40
N SER A 505 104.94 71.16 -8.12
CA SER A 505 103.71 70.55 -7.59
C SER A 505 103.92 69.09 -7.18
N GLN A 506 103.37 68.73 -6.01
CA GLN A 506 103.45 67.42 -5.38
C GLN A 506 102.05 66.86 -5.17
N TRP A 507 101.80 65.63 -5.62
CA TRP A 507 100.48 65.00 -5.57
C TRP A 507 100.53 63.65 -4.87
N TRP A 508 99.55 63.40 -4.00
CA TRP A 508 99.29 62.08 -3.43
C TRP A 508 98.03 61.50 -4.09
N LEU A 509 98.20 60.43 -4.85
CA LEU A 509 97.12 59.74 -5.55
C LEU A 509 96.78 58.45 -4.77
N PRO A 510 95.56 58.30 -4.25
CA PRO A 510 95.12 57.00 -3.76
C PRO A 510 94.96 56.07 -4.97
N VAL A 511 95.65 54.93 -4.96
CA VAL A 511 95.47 53.90 -5.99
C VAL A 511 94.97 52.63 -5.33
N SER A 512 93.90 52.08 -5.90
CA SER A 512 93.38 50.75 -5.56
C SER A 512 93.55 49.88 -6.80
N ILE A 513 94.60 49.06 -6.81
CA ILE A 513 94.99 48.28 -7.98
C ILE A 513 94.69 46.81 -7.70
N PRO A 514 93.80 46.14 -8.46
CA PRO A 514 93.64 44.71 -8.37
C PRO A 514 94.89 44.04 -8.97
N VAL A 515 95.57 43.22 -8.17
CA VAL A 515 96.73 42.44 -8.62
C VAL A 515 96.48 40.95 -8.44
N ALA A 516 97.07 40.15 -9.32
CA ALA A 516 97.09 38.70 -9.17
C ALA A 516 97.84 38.33 -7.88
N SER A 517 97.26 37.43 -7.09
CA SER A 517 97.91 36.83 -5.92
C SER A 517 99.26 36.24 -6.34
N ASN A 518 100.34 36.62 -5.63
CA ASN A 518 101.76 36.26 -5.85
C ASN A 518 102.60 37.22 -6.72
N SER A 519 102.11 38.42 -7.01
CA SER A 519 102.96 39.46 -7.64
C SER A 519 104.02 39.95 -6.65
N ALA A 520 105.30 39.63 -6.88
CA ALA A 520 106.41 39.98 -5.99
C ALA A 520 106.87 41.45 -6.09
N SER A 521 106.49 42.14 -7.16
CA SER A 521 106.73 43.58 -7.34
C SER A 521 105.74 44.15 -8.36
N ILE A 522 105.44 45.44 -8.23
CA ILE A 522 104.66 46.22 -9.20
C ILE A 522 105.62 47.22 -9.83
N GLN A 523 105.76 47.19 -11.15
CA GLN A 523 106.53 48.20 -11.88
C GLN A 523 105.59 49.15 -12.60
N MET A 524 105.72 50.45 -12.31
CA MET A 524 105.07 51.52 -13.07
C MET A 524 106.07 52.12 -14.04
N VAL A 525 105.70 52.18 -15.32
CA VAL A 525 106.55 52.73 -16.38
C VAL A 525 105.84 53.91 -17.02
N GLN A 526 106.51 55.07 -17.05
CA GLN A 526 106.08 56.22 -17.85
C GLN A 526 106.35 55.93 -19.32
N ILE A 527 105.30 55.99 -20.14
CA ILE A 527 105.40 55.67 -21.57
C ILE A 527 105.50 56.92 -22.47
N ASN A 528 105.34 58.14 -21.92
CA ASN A 528 105.54 59.39 -22.64
C ASN A 528 105.81 60.61 -21.72
N GLY A 529 106.65 61.56 -22.15
CA GLY A 529 106.96 62.84 -21.47
C GLY A 529 108.47 63.14 -21.31
N SER A 530 108.87 64.42 -21.31
CA SER A 530 110.29 64.87 -21.38
C SER A 530 110.95 65.25 -20.04
N ASN A 531 110.30 65.01 -18.90
CA ASN A 531 110.81 65.44 -17.59
C ASN A 531 111.10 64.23 -16.69
N THR A 532 112.11 64.36 -15.82
CA THR A 532 112.54 63.33 -14.88
C THR A 532 111.55 63.23 -13.72
N LEU A 533 110.93 62.07 -13.53
CA LEU A 533 109.94 61.81 -12.49
C LEU A 533 110.55 60.86 -11.46
N THR A 534 110.62 61.28 -10.20
CA THR A 534 111.19 60.49 -9.10
C THR A 534 110.06 60.02 -8.19
N TRP A 535 110.00 58.72 -7.90
CA TRP A 535 108.93 58.12 -7.09
C TRP A 535 109.48 57.53 -5.78
N HIS A 536 108.66 57.68 -4.73
CA HIS A 536 108.85 57.03 -3.44
C HIS A 536 107.56 56.26 -3.10
N VAL A 537 107.65 54.94 -2.93
CA VAL A 537 106.54 54.14 -2.40
C VAL A 537 106.62 54.23 -0.88
N ALA A 538 105.70 54.96 -0.27
CA ALA A 538 105.76 55.27 1.16
C ALA A 538 105.39 54.10 2.09
N SER A 539 104.70 53.07 1.59
CA SER A 539 104.46 51.82 2.33
C SER A 539 103.98 50.70 1.43
N TYR A 540 104.57 49.52 1.58
CA TYR A 540 104.10 48.25 1.02
C TYR A 540 103.65 47.37 2.19
N THR A 541 102.36 47.08 2.28
CA THR A 541 101.82 46.04 3.15
C THR A 541 101.08 45.04 2.29
N GLN A 542 101.56 43.80 2.32
CA GLN A 542 101.10 42.67 1.53
C GLN A 542 99.84 42.02 2.10
#